data_AF-A0AAV0T542-F1
#
_entry.id   AF-A0AAV0T542-F1
#
_cell.length_a   1.000
_cell.length_b   1.000
_cell.length_c   1.000
_cell.angle_alpha   90.00
_cell.angle_beta   90.00
_cell.angle_gamma   90.00
#
_symmetry.space_group_name_H-M   'P 1'
#
loop_
_entity.id
_entity.type
_entity.pdbx_description
1 polymer ?
#
loop_
_entity_poly.entity_id
_entity_poly.type
_entity_poly.pdbx_seq_one_letter_code
_entity_poly.pdbx_strand_id
1 'polypeptide(L)'
;MCRIQYLYNFAAALHFAAKKAAGAFTVSSPAGLGAGTTVGSGGNVVHPTSNAELVAYLNDTKPLIVVLNRTLGFHETEGTTTEVGCRPIKTRQCIAARNGFQGQDVIPSKGGMENTGGCINGTNVTVTNENAAIRRVLVQDNKTIRGIGKNGVPIDKGLSLLNNVIIQNVHITELNLHLVWGGGAIFIPGSNGGIRWSTTSGPAT
;
A
#
# COMPACT_ATOMS: atom_id res chain seq x y z
N MET A 1 28.10 -76.99 9.82
CA MET A 1 26.69 -76.59 10.05
C MET A 1 26.68 -75.10 10.43
N CYS A 2 25.84 -74.29 9.76
CA CYS A 2 25.58 -72.83 9.88
C CYS A 2 26.78 -71.86 9.66
N ARG A 3 26.94 -71.06 8.59
CA ARG A 3 26.04 -70.09 7.85
C ARG A 3 25.57 -68.98 8.82
N ILE A 4 25.75 -67.65 8.66
CA ILE A 4 25.52 -66.66 7.57
C ILE A 4 26.18 -65.34 8.04
N GLN A 5 27.14 -64.74 7.33
CA GLN A 5 27.04 -63.57 6.44
C GLN A 5 26.42 -62.26 6.99
N TYR A 6 27.23 -61.20 6.89
CA TYR A 6 27.05 -59.77 7.13
C TYR A 6 25.69 -59.16 6.75
N LEU A 7 25.15 -58.29 7.61
CA LEU A 7 24.34 -57.15 7.19
C LEU A 7 24.61 -55.95 8.11
N TYR A 8 25.25 -54.93 7.54
CA TYR A 8 25.40 -53.60 8.10
C TYR A 8 24.04 -52.88 8.02
N ASN A 9 23.42 -52.59 9.15
CA ASN A 9 22.23 -51.74 9.20
C ASN A 9 22.67 -50.26 9.12
N PHE A 10 22.68 -49.70 7.91
CA PHE A 10 22.66 -48.24 7.75
C PHE A 10 21.24 -47.73 8.00
N ALA A 11 20.96 -47.31 9.23
CA ALA A 11 19.76 -46.53 9.53
C ALA A 11 19.94 -45.10 9.03
N ALA A 12 19.55 -44.82 7.79
CA ALA A 12 19.43 -43.46 7.29
C ALA A 12 18.17 -42.82 7.90
N ALA A 13 18.34 -42.05 8.98
CA ALA A 13 17.29 -41.20 9.53
C ALA A 13 17.03 -40.04 8.55
N LEU A 14 16.05 -40.21 7.68
CA LEU A 14 15.58 -39.18 6.77
C LEU A 14 14.88 -38.09 7.59
N HIS A 15 15.65 -37.07 8.00
CA HIS A 15 15.10 -35.87 8.60
C HIS A 15 14.32 -35.11 7.52
N PHE A 16 13.00 -35.31 7.46
CA PHE A 16 12.12 -34.34 6.84
C PHE A 16 12.14 -33.08 7.70
N ALA A 17 13.10 -32.19 7.42
CA ALA A 17 12.96 -30.80 7.79
C ALA A 17 11.74 -30.29 7.03
N ALA A 18 10.59 -30.22 7.72
CA ALA A 18 9.41 -29.53 7.22
C ALA A 18 9.80 -28.07 7.05
N LYS A 19 10.31 -27.72 5.86
CA LYS A 19 10.34 -26.33 5.43
C LYS A 19 8.88 -25.91 5.46
N LYS A 20 8.51 -25.01 6.38
CA LYS A 20 7.22 -24.33 6.33
C LYS A 20 7.04 -23.92 4.88
N ALA A 21 6.03 -24.48 4.22
CA ALA A 21 5.65 -24.03 2.90
C ALA A 21 5.30 -22.55 3.07
N ALA A 22 6.23 -21.66 2.72
CA ALA A 22 5.87 -20.29 2.42
C ALA A 22 4.83 -20.44 1.31
N GLY A 23 3.57 -20.08 1.60
CA GLY A 23 2.48 -20.22 0.65
C GLY A 23 2.94 -19.66 -0.68
N ALA A 24 2.96 -20.50 -1.72
CA ALA A 24 3.45 -20.09 -3.03
C ALA A 24 2.61 -18.90 -3.49
N PHE A 25 3.27 -17.77 -3.74
CA PHE A 25 2.63 -16.59 -4.30
C PHE A 25 3.32 -16.25 -5.60
N THR A 26 2.53 -15.79 -6.56
CA THR A 26 3.03 -15.33 -7.84
C THR A 26 3.05 -13.81 -7.87
N VAL A 27 4.09 -13.27 -8.51
CA VAL A 27 4.13 -11.87 -8.95
C VAL A 27 4.09 -11.90 -10.46
N SER A 28 3.06 -11.31 -11.05
CA SER A 28 2.88 -11.31 -12.49
C SER A 28 3.82 -10.30 -13.16
N SER A 29 4.38 -10.66 -14.31
CA SER A 29 5.16 -9.71 -15.12
C SER A 29 4.29 -8.55 -15.59
N PRO A 30 4.70 -7.29 -15.35
CA PRO A 30 4.02 -6.12 -15.88
C PRO A 30 3.98 -6.11 -17.41
N ALA A 31 3.00 -5.41 -17.99
CA ALA A 31 2.85 -5.21 -19.43
C ALA A 31 2.81 -3.71 -19.79
N GLY A 32 2.80 -3.39 -21.09
CA GLY A 32 2.75 -2.01 -21.58
C GLY A 32 4.01 -1.20 -21.22
N LEU A 33 3.84 0.09 -20.90
CA LEU A 33 4.95 0.98 -20.52
C LEU A 33 5.71 0.50 -19.27
N GLY A 34 5.09 -0.34 -18.45
CA GLY A 34 5.69 -0.93 -17.26
C GLY A 34 6.43 -2.26 -17.49
N ALA A 35 6.45 -2.82 -18.71
CA ALA A 35 6.88 -4.21 -18.97
C ALA A 35 8.33 -4.55 -18.58
N GLY A 36 9.19 -3.54 -18.41
CA GLY A 36 10.56 -3.73 -17.92
C GLY A 36 10.74 -3.52 -16.42
N THR A 37 9.66 -3.43 -15.65
CA THR A 37 9.72 -3.38 -14.18
C THR A 37 10.02 -4.78 -13.67
N THR A 38 11.11 -4.94 -12.94
CA THR A 38 11.49 -6.24 -12.37
C THR A 38 10.90 -6.39 -10.98
N VAL A 39 10.47 -7.61 -10.65
CA VAL A 39 10.22 -8.02 -9.27
C VAL A 39 11.50 -7.75 -8.51
N GLY A 40 11.49 -6.94 -7.44
CA GLY A 40 12.68 -6.36 -6.81
C GLY A 40 13.86 -7.31 -6.88
N SER A 41 14.77 -7.09 -7.85
CA SER A 41 15.52 -8.15 -8.56
C SER A 41 16.12 -9.23 -7.66
N GLY A 42 15.47 -10.41 -7.56
CA GLY A 42 15.96 -11.52 -6.73
C GLY A 42 16.05 -11.20 -5.23
N GLY A 43 15.36 -10.16 -4.79
CA GLY A 43 15.38 -9.62 -3.44
C GLY A 43 14.79 -10.58 -2.42
N ASN A 44 15.22 -10.41 -1.16
CA ASN A 44 14.75 -11.24 -0.07
C ASN A 44 13.26 -11.03 0.18
N VAL A 45 12.56 -12.13 0.40
CA VAL A 45 11.15 -12.12 0.80
C VAL A 45 11.06 -11.78 2.28
N VAL A 46 10.28 -10.76 2.62
CA VAL A 46 10.04 -10.32 4.00
C VAL A 46 8.55 -10.25 4.30
N HIS A 47 8.18 -10.52 5.54
CA HIS A 47 6.80 -10.58 6.01
C HIS A 47 6.63 -9.63 7.21
N PRO A 48 6.26 -8.36 6.99
CA PRO A 48 6.06 -7.43 8.09
C PRO A 48 4.95 -7.90 9.02
N THR A 49 5.22 -7.82 10.31
CA THR A 49 4.29 -8.17 11.39
C THR A 49 3.69 -6.95 12.08
N SER A 50 4.26 -5.76 11.84
CA SER A 50 3.80 -4.48 12.35
C SER A 50 3.87 -3.38 11.29
N ASN A 51 3.17 -2.26 11.53
CA ASN A 51 3.25 -1.06 10.69
C ASN A 51 4.67 -0.51 10.62
N ALA A 52 5.42 -0.55 11.72
CA ALA A 52 6.80 -0.09 11.78
C ALA A 52 7.72 -0.91 10.87
N GLU A 53 7.59 -2.24 10.89
CA GLU A 53 8.34 -3.13 9.99
C GLU A 53 7.96 -2.91 8.53
N LEU A 54 6.66 -2.72 8.24
CA LEU A 54 6.21 -2.40 6.88
C LEU A 54 6.87 -1.11 6.38
N VAL A 55 6.79 -0.03 7.16
CA VAL A 55 7.43 1.25 6.80
C VAL A 55 8.94 1.09 6.64
N ALA A 56 9.59 0.35 7.53
CA ALA A 56 11.03 0.10 7.47
C ALA A 56 11.41 -0.66 6.18
N TYR A 57 10.71 -1.74 5.83
CA TYR A 57 11.00 -2.51 4.61
C TYR A 57 10.72 -1.72 3.34
N LEU A 58 9.67 -0.90 3.31
CA LEU A 58 9.36 -0.05 2.16
C LEU A 58 10.39 1.07 1.97
N ASN A 59 10.95 1.59 3.07
CA ASN A 59 11.95 2.65 3.05
C ASN A 59 13.40 2.14 3.04
N ASP A 60 13.64 0.82 3.06
CA ASP A 60 14.98 0.23 2.91
C ASP A 60 15.48 0.45 1.48
N THR A 61 16.79 0.63 1.27
CA THR A 61 17.39 0.77 -0.07
C THR A 61 17.65 -0.58 -0.73
N LYS A 62 17.60 -1.69 0.01
CA LYS A 62 17.77 -3.05 -0.52
C LYS A 62 16.57 -3.47 -1.37
N PRO A 63 16.79 -4.25 -2.45
CA PRO A 63 15.68 -4.88 -3.18
C PRO A 63 14.94 -5.87 -2.27
N LEU A 64 13.63 -5.71 -2.13
CA LEU A 64 12.80 -6.53 -1.24
C LEU A 64 11.47 -6.90 -1.88
N ILE A 65 11.01 -8.11 -1.57
CA ILE A 65 9.65 -8.57 -1.84
C ILE A 65 8.90 -8.58 -0.51
N VAL A 66 8.10 -7.54 -0.28
CA VAL A 66 7.30 -7.32 0.93
C VAL A 66 5.95 -8.01 0.77
N VAL A 67 5.77 -9.12 1.47
CA VAL A 67 4.58 -9.96 1.36
C VAL A 67 3.64 -9.72 2.53
N LEU A 68 2.46 -9.20 2.24
CA LEU A 68 1.43 -8.87 3.23
C LEU A 68 0.44 -10.04 3.33
N ASN A 69 0.26 -10.59 4.53
CA ASN A 69 -0.69 -11.68 4.78
C ASN A 69 -1.75 -11.33 5.84
N ARG A 70 -1.79 -10.06 6.24
CA ARG A 70 -2.66 -9.51 7.28
C ARG A 70 -2.89 -8.04 6.99
N THR A 71 -4.01 -7.52 7.45
CA THR A 71 -4.27 -6.08 7.45
C THR A 71 -3.25 -5.38 8.34
N LEU A 72 -2.65 -4.31 7.82
CA LEU A 72 -1.76 -3.40 8.57
C LEU A 72 -2.40 -2.01 8.52
N GLY A 73 -3.25 -1.75 9.51
CA GLY A 73 -4.07 -0.54 9.57
C GLY A 73 -3.30 0.63 10.19
N PHE A 74 -3.33 1.78 9.53
CA PHE A 74 -2.67 3.02 9.97
C PHE A 74 -3.64 4.05 10.54
N HIS A 75 -4.92 3.67 10.71
CA HIS A 75 -5.91 4.53 11.35
C HIS A 75 -5.47 4.90 12.77
N GLU A 76 -5.65 6.16 13.16
CA GLU A 76 -5.30 6.72 14.49
C GLU A 76 -3.79 6.63 14.85
N THR A 77 -2.91 6.05 14.03
CA THR A 77 -1.50 5.86 14.39
C THR A 77 -0.69 7.15 14.38
N GLU A 78 -1.21 8.21 13.75
CA GLU A 78 -0.57 9.53 13.66
C GLU A 78 -1.47 10.66 14.19
N GLY A 79 -2.55 10.29 14.89
CA GLY A 79 -3.55 11.21 15.41
C GLY A 79 -4.31 11.98 14.33
N THR A 80 -5.13 12.92 14.79
CA THR A 80 -5.98 13.78 13.96
C THR A 80 -5.55 15.23 14.01
N THR A 81 -5.95 16.00 13.00
CA THR A 81 -5.86 17.45 12.99
C THR A 81 -7.26 18.03 12.77
N THR A 82 -7.63 19.02 13.57
CA THR A 82 -8.89 19.77 13.41
C THR A 82 -8.56 21.20 13.02
N GLU A 83 -9.14 21.67 11.93
CA GLU A 83 -8.88 23.02 11.41
C GLU A 83 -10.11 23.63 10.72
N VAL A 84 -9.98 24.89 10.33
CA VAL A 84 -10.99 25.55 9.49
C VAL A 84 -10.79 25.07 8.06
N GLY A 85 -11.75 24.27 7.60
CA GLY A 85 -11.88 23.84 6.22
C GLY A 85 -12.82 24.72 5.41
N CYS A 86 -13.06 24.27 4.18
CA CYS A 86 -13.94 24.92 3.24
C CYS A 86 -15.05 23.98 2.76
N ARG A 87 -16.28 24.48 2.77
CA ARG A 87 -17.43 23.83 2.14
C ARG A 87 -17.76 24.51 0.80
N PRO A 88 -17.48 23.87 -0.35
CA PRO A 88 -17.68 24.48 -1.66
C PRO A 88 -19.15 24.74 -1.99
N ILE A 89 -19.41 25.66 -2.92
CA ILE A 89 -20.79 25.96 -3.36
C ILE A 89 -21.55 24.73 -3.87
N LYS A 90 -20.87 23.85 -4.61
CA LYS A 90 -21.48 22.62 -5.14
C LYS A 90 -21.89 21.64 -4.04
N THR A 91 -21.04 21.46 -3.03
CA THR A 91 -21.35 20.67 -1.84
C THR A 91 -22.61 21.20 -1.13
N ARG A 92 -22.71 22.53 -0.95
CA ARG A 92 -23.90 23.16 -0.34
C ARG A 92 -25.17 22.97 -1.18
N GLN A 93 -25.06 23.10 -2.50
CA GLN A 93 -26.18 22.85 -3.42
C GLN A 93 -26.67 21.40 -3.36
N CYS A 94 -25.76 20.42 -3.31
CA CYS A 94 -26.12 19.00 -3.15
C CYS A 94 -26.84 18.73 -1.82
N ILE A 95 -26.30 19.25 -0.71
CA ILE A 95 -26.94 19.11 0.61
C ILE A 95 -28.34 19.74 0.60
N ALA A 96 -28.50 20.94 0.02
CA ALA A 96 -29.79 21.61 -0.08
C ALA A 96 -30.80 20.83 -0.94
N ALA A 97 -30.34 20.13 -1.98
CA ALA A 97 -31.18 19.33 -2.87
C ALA A 97 -31.68 18.01 -2.25
N ARG A 98 -31.13 17.57 -1.11
CA ARG A 98 -31.54 16.35 -0.38
C ARG A 98 -31.60 15.08 -1.25
N ASN A 99 -30.72 14.98 -2.23
CA ASN A 99 -30.67 13.88 -3.20
C ASN A 99 -29.78 12.70 -2.74
N GLY A 100 -29.42 12.64 -1.45
CA GLY A 100 -28.57 11.60 -0.87
C GLY A 100 -27.06 11.88 -0.96
N PHE A 101 -26.62 12.96 -1.61
CA PHE A 101 -25.21 13.31 -1.74
C PHE A 101 -24.80 14.41 -0.76
N GLN A 102 -23.83 14.13 0.10
CA GLN A 102 -23.28 15.10 1.06
C GLN A 102 -22.11 15.92 0.51
N GLY A 103 -21.49 15.45 -0.59
CA GLY A 103 -20.27 16.06 -1.15
C GLY A 103 -19.05 15.90 -0.22
N GLN A 104 -17.97 16.61 -0.55
CA GLN A 104 -16.76 16.66 0.27
C GLN A 104 -16.49 18.10 0.70
N ASP A 105 -15.92 18.24 1.89
CA ASP A 105 -15.28 19.48 2.32
C ASP A 105 -13.82 19.48 1.88
N VAL A 106 -13.14 20.61 2.00
CA VAL A 106 -11.80 20.82 1.45
C VAL A 106 -10.88 21.30 2.56
N ILE A 107 -9.74 20.63 2.72
CA ILE A 107 -8.64 21.13 3.54
C ILE A 107 -7.94 22.26 2.75
N PRO A 108 -7.88 23.51 3.27
CA PRO A 108 -7.28 24.62 2.55
C PRO A 108 -5.76 24.49 2.46
N SER A 109 -5.22 24.78 1.28
CA SER A 109 -3.79 24.97 1.05
C SER A 109 -3.29 26.27 1.68
N LYS A 110 -1.95 26.36 1.83
CA LYS A 110 -1.29 27.63 2.19
C LYS A 110 -1.70 28.74 1.21
N GLY A 111 -2.01 29.92 1.76
CA GLY A 111 -2.62 31.02 0.99
C GLY A 111 -4.16 31.06 1.11
N GLY A 112 -4.78 30.09 1.78
CA GLY A 112 -6.20 30.12 2.11
C GLY A 112 -7.10 29.58 0.99
N MET A 113 -8.41 29.77 1.20
CA MET A 113 -9.47 29.18 0.37
C MET A 113 -9.38 29.54 -1.10
N GLU A 114 -9.02 30.79 -1.43
CA GLU A 114 -8.88 31.27 -2.82
C GLU A 114 -7.74 30.59 -3.58
N ASN A 115 -6.71 30.13 -2.86
CA ASN A 115 -5.54 29.47 -3.42
C ASN A 115 -5.67 27.93 -3.45
N THR A 116 -6.81 27.40 -2.99
CA THR A 116 -7.04 25.96 -2.88
C THR A 116 -7.93 25.46 -4.01
N GLY A 117 -7.39 24.59 -4.87
CA GLY A 117 -8.19 23.85 -5.83
C GLY A 117 -9.31 23.08 -5.12
N GLY A 118 -10.56 23.32 -5.53
CA GLY A 118 -11.75 22.69 -4.95
C GLY A 118 -12.60 23.59 -4.03
N CYS A 119 -12.12 24.77 -3.63
CA CYS A 119 -12.83 25.68 -2.72
C CYS A 119 -13.36 26.97 -3.39
N ILE A 120 -14.10 26.83 -4.50
CA ILE A 120 -14.66 28.00 -5.21
C ILE A 120 -15.92 28.51 -4.48
N ASN A 121 -15.94 29.79 -4.13
CA ASN A 121 -17.01 30.43 -3.35
C ASN A 121 -17.36 29.60 -2.11
N GLY A 122 -16.36 29.17 -1.35
CA GLY A 122 -16.53 28.33 -0.17
C GLY A 122 -17.08 29.07 1.05
N THR A 123 -17.64 28.33 2.00
CA THR A 123 -17.90 28.82 3.36
C THR A 123 -17.05 28.06 4.36
N ASN A 124 -16.63 28.72 5.44
CA ASN A 124 -15.86 28.07 6.50
C ASN A 124 -16.67 26.94 7.16
N VAL A 125 -15.99 25.84 7.44
CA VAL A 125 -16.53 24.72 8.21
C VAL A 125 -15.40 24.10 9.03
N THR A 126 -15.68 23.54 10.20
CA THR A 126 -14.67 22.77 10.94
C THR A 126 -14.50 21.41 10.28
N VAL A 127 -13.27 21.05 9.93
CA VAL A 127 -12.91 19.74 9.39
C VAL A 127 -11.97 19.04 10.35
N THR A 128 -12.03 17.71 10.39
CA THR A 128 -11.08 16.87 11.12
C THR A 128 -10.58 15.77 10.19
N ASN A 129 -9.27 15.58 10.12
CA ASN A 129 -8.62 14.60 9.27
C ASN A 129 -7.71 13.68 10.06
N GLU A 130 -7.60 12.44 9.61
CA GLU A 130 -6.56 11.50 10.04
C GLU A 130 -5.23 11.87 9.39
N ASN A 131 -4.19 12.11 10.19
CA ASN A 131 -2.88 12.52 9.66
C ASN A 131 -2.19 11.40 8.90
N ALA A 132 -2.46 10.14 9.28
CA ALA A 132 -1.90 8.98 8.61
C ALA A 132 -2.31 8.88 7.13
N ALA A 133 -3.54 9.29 6.79
CA ALA A 133 -4.04 9.27 5.42
C ALA A 133 -3.41 10.36 4.52
N ILE A 134 -2.97 11.48 5.12
CA ILE A 134 -2.28 12.57 4.42
C ILE A 134 -0.81 12.21 4.15
N ARG A 135 -0.12 11.67 5.17
CA ARG A 135 1.31 11.37 5.10
C ARG A 135 1.55 10.04 4.40
N ARG A 136 2.05 10.04 3.18
CA ARG A 136 2.33 8.79 2.44
C ARG A 136 3.57 8.08 2.97
N VAL A 137 3.59 6.75 2.87
CA VAL A 137 4.83 5.96 3.08
C VAL A 137 5.69 6.09 1.83
N LEU A 138 6.96 6.46 1.99
CA LEU A 138 7.93 6.39 0.91
C LEU A 138 8.26 4.94 0.59
N VAL A 139 8.11 4.56 -0.67
CA VAL A 139 8.53 3.27 -1.20
C VAL A 139 9.77 3.52 -2.05
N GLN A 140 10.92 3.10 -1.54
CA GLN A 140 12.21 3.21 -2.21
C GLN A 140 12.26 2.37 -3.49
N ASP A 141 13.35 2.51 -4.24
CA ASP A 141 13.56 1.74 -5.46
C ASP A 141 13.54 0.21 -5.23
N ASN A 142 13.23 -0.53 -6.30
CA ASN A 142 13.34 -2.00 -6.37
C ASN A 142 12.50 -2.73 -5.30
N LYS A 143 11.24 -2.32 -5.14
CA LYS A 143 10.30 -2.94 -4.21
C LYS A 143 9.23 -3.73 -4.92
N THR A 144 8.82 -4.84 -4.33
CA THR A 144 7.58 -5.52 -4.67
C THR A 144 6.71 -5.61 -3.44
N ILE A 145 5.49 -5.09 -3.49
CA ILE A 145 4.48 -5.20 -2.44
C ILE A 145 3.42 -6.17 -2.92
N ARG A 146 3.27 -7.30 -2.23
CA ARG A 146 2.34 -8.37 -2.62
C ARG A 146 1.44 -8.75 -1.46
N GLY A 147 0.16 -8.41 -1.53
CA GLY A 147 -0.83 -8.95 -0.59
C GLY A 147 -1.17 -10.40 -0.92
N ILE A 148 -1.44 -11.26 0.06
CA ILE A 148 -1.80 -12.67 -0.11
C ILE A 148 -3.32 -12.85 0.06
N GLY A 149 -3.89 -13.80 -0.67
CA GLY A 149 -5.32 -14.12 -0.62
C GLY A 149 -6.12 -13.43 -1.73
N LYS A 150 -7.42 -13.75 -1.81
CA LYS A 150 -8.25 -13.40 -2.98
C LYS A 150 -8.83 -11.98 -2.97
N ASN A 151 -8.84 -11.33 -1.80
CA ASN A 151 -9.54 -10.06 -1.59
C ASN A 151 -8.58 -8.88 -1.45
N GLY A 152 -7.31 -9.07 -1.85
CA GLY A 152 -6.20 -8.19 -1.53
C GLY A 152 -6.02 -7.91 -0.03
N VAL A 153 -4.94 -7.21 0.31
CA VAL A 153 -4.66 -6.83 1.71
C VAL A 153 -4.83 -5.32 1.87
N PRO A 154 -5.65 -4.83 2.82
CA PRO A 154 -5.82 -3.41 3.03
C PRO A 154 -4.61 -2.75 3.69
N ILE A 155 -4.29 -1.55 3.21
CA ILE A 155 -3.32 -0.60 3.77
C ILE A 155 -4.03 0.76 3.87
N ASP A 156 -4.32 1.22 5.08
CA ASP A 156 -5.05 2.47 5.33
C ASP A 156 -4.12 3.69 5.29
N LYS A 157 -3.20 3.70 4.31
CA LYS A 157 -2.18 4.72 4.14
C LYS A 157 -1.72 4.79 2.68
N GLY A 158 -1.58 6.01 2.18
CA GLY A 158 -1.08 6.23 0.83
C GLY A 158 0.41 5.86 0.68
N LEU A 159 0.83 5.59 -0.55
CA LEU A 159 2.20 5.24 -0.91
C LEU A 159 2.78 6.26 -1.90
N SER A 160 4.04 6.62 -1.71
CA SER A 160 4.83 7.46 -2.62
C SER A 160 5.92 6.61 -3.27
N LEU A 161 5.83 6.36 -4.57
CA LEU A 161 6.63 5.34 -5.25
C LEU A 161 7.82 5.96 -5.97
N LEU A 162 9.02 5.43 -5.74
CA LEU A 162 10.18 5.73 -6.59
C LEU A 162 10.23 4.77 -7.79
N ASN A 163 11.42 4.34 -8.22
CA ASN A 163 11.61 3.61 -9.46
C ASN A 163 11.61 2.09 -9.25
N ASN A 164 11.16 1.36 -10.27
CA ASN A 164 11.15 -0.10 -10.29
C ASN A 164 10.35 -0.70 -9.11
N VAL A 165 9.10 -0.26 -8.98
CA VAL A 165 8.18 -0.71 -7.91
C VAL A 165 6.99 -1.47 -8.50
N ILE A 166 6.71 -2.65 -7.93
CA ILE A 166 5.50 -3.44 -8.23
C ILE A 166 4.58 -3.44 -7.01
N ILE A 167 3.30 -3.14 -7.21
CA ILE A 167 2.26 -3.29 -6.19
C ILE A 167 1.18 -4.21 -6.74
N GLN A 168 0.92 -5.31 -6.04
CA GLN A 168 -0.03 -6.31 -6.52
C GLN A 168 -0.90 -6.82 -5.38
N ASN A 169 -2.21 -6.89 -5.64
CA ASN A 169 -3.20 -7.48 -4.73
C ASN A 169 -3.22 -6.80 -3.35
N VAL A 170 -3.25 -5.47 -3.36
CA VAL A 170 -3.33 -4.61 -2.18
C VAL A 170 -4.46 -3.61 -2.39
N HIS A 171 -5.18 -3.29 -1.32
CA HIS A 171 -6.21 -2.25 -1.32
C HIS A 171 -5.72 -1.06 -0.50
N ILE A 172 -5.74 0.13 -1.10
CA ILE A 172 -5.49 1.38 -0.38
C ILE A 172 -6.80 2.15 -0.40
N THR A 173 -7.49 2.16 0.73
CA THR A 173 -8.87 2.64 0.88
C THR A 173 -8.99 3.57 2.08
N GLU A 174 -10.18 4.16 2.28
CA GLU A 174 -10.54 4.87 3.52
C GLU A 174 -9.59 6.02 3.91
N LEU A 175 -9.09 6.76 2.91
CA LEU A 175 -8.20 7.90 3.13
C LEU A 175 -8.99 9.20 3.24
N ASN A 176 -9.51 9.52 4.43
CA ASN A 176 -10.29 10.74 4.72
C ASN A 176 -11.35 11.03 3.62
N LEU A 177 -12.24 10.05 3.36
CA LEU A 177 -13.17 10.09 2.23
C LEU A 177 -14.06 11.35 2.16
N HIS A 178 -14.29 12.01 3.29
CA HIS A 178 -15.08 13.25 3.40
C HIS A 178 -14.30 14.52 3.00
N LEU A 179 -12.99 14.43 2.73
CA LEU A 179 -12.12 15.58 2.52
C LEU A 179 -11.34 15.52 1.21
N VAL A 180 -11.51 16.55 0.38
CA VAL A 180 -10.54 16.88 -0.66
C VAL A 180 -9.23 17.30 0.01
N TRP A 181 -8.11 16.82 -0.54
CA TRP A 181 -6.76 16.91 0.03
C TRP A 181 -6.54 16.11 1.33
N GLY A 182 -7.53 15.30 1.74
CA GLY A 182 -7.44 14.43 2.92
C GLY A 182 -6.48 13.24 2.77
N GLY A 183 -6.00 12.95 1.56
CA GLY A 183 -5.07 11.87 1.32
C GLY A 183 -5.02 11.49 -0.15
N GLY A 184 -4.01 10.71 -0.54
CA GLY A 184 -3.98 10.11 -1.88
C GLY A 184 -3.31 8.75 -1.84
N ALA A 185 -3.97 7.76 -2.45
CA ALA A 185 -3.57 6.36 -2.37
C ALA A 185 -2.19 6.09 -2.96
N ILE A 186 -1.93 6.59 -4.16
CA ILE A 186 -0.66 6.41 -4.87
C ILE A 186 -0.18 7.75 -5.37
N PHE A 187 1.05 8.10 -5.05
CA PHE A 187 1.76 9.25 -5.57
C PHE A 187 3.06 8.78 -6.24
N ILE A 188 3.33 9.34 -7.42
CA ILE A 188 4.49 8.96 -8.22
C ILE A 188 5.21 10.26 -8.58
N PRO A 189 6.18 10.71 -7.75
CA PRO A 189 6.95 11.90 -8.06
C PRO A 189 7.74 11.68 -9.36
N GLY A 190 7.60 12.59 -10.33
CA GLY A 190 8.37 12.54 -11.58
C GLY A 190 9.88 12.34 -11.31
N SER A 191 10.53 11.44 -12.08
CA SER A 191 11.97 11.21 -12.01
C SER A 191 12.60 11.51 -13.37
N ASN A 192 13.77 12.15 -13.36
CA ASN A 192 14.49 12.51 -14.59
C ASN A 192 15.03 11.29 -15.35
N GLY A 193 15.07 10.11 -14.71
CA GLY A 193 15.58 8.86 -15.29
C GLY A 193 14.50 7.93 -15.87
N GLY A 194 13.23 8.33 -15.82
CA GLY A 194 12.10 7.49 -16.19
C GLY A 194 11.68 6.55 -15.07
N ILE A 195 10.41 6.61 -14.69
CA ILE A 195 9.85 5.77 -13.62
C ILE A 195 9.19 4.55 -14.26
N ARG A 196 9.50 3.37 -13.74
CA ARG A 196 8.83 2.13 -14.09
C ARG A 196 8.11 1.58 -12.88
N TRP A 197 6.80 1.40 -13.02
CA TRP A 197 5.95 0.88 -11.96
C TRP A 197 4.79 0.08 -12.55
N SER A 198 4.19 -0.78 -11.73
CA SER A 198 2.98 -1.50 -12.10
C SER A 198 2.07 -1.72 -10.91
N THR A 199 0.77 -1.51 -11.11
CA THR A 199 -0.28 -1.83 -10.16
C THR A 199 -1.28 -2.78 -10.82
N THR A 200 -1.61 -3.90 -10.17
CA THR A 200 -2.66 -4.80 -10.66
C THR A 200 -3.67 -5.12 -9.55
N SER A 201 -4.95 -4.97 -9.89
CA SER A 201 -6.07 -5.57 -9.17
C SER A 201 -6.47 -6.83 -9.93
N GLY A 202 -6.42 -7.99 -9.28
CA GLY A 202 -6.76 -9.25 -9.93
C GLY A 202 -6.83 -10.38 -8.90
N PRO A 203 -7.67 -11.41 -9.12
CA PRO A 203 -7.79 -12.50 -8.19
C PRO A 203 -6.43 -13.15 -8.02
N ALA A 204 -5.96 -13.29 -6.78
CA ALA A 204 -4.83 -14.15 -6.50
C ALA A 204 -5.24 -15.57 -6.88
N THR A 205 -4.70 -16.08 -7.98
CA THR A 205 -4.62 -17.53 -8.24
C THR A 205 -3.74 -18.17 -7.19
#